data_AF-A0A226D5A3-F1
#
_entry.id   AF-A0A226D5A3-F1
#
_cell.length_a   1.000
_cell.length_b   1.000
_cell.length_c   1.000
_cell.angle_alpha   90.00
_cell.angle_beta   90.00
_cell.angle_gamma   90.00
#
_symmetry.space_group_name_H-M   'P 1'
#
loop_
_entity.id
_entity.type
_entity.pdbx_description
1 polymer ?
#
loop_
_entity_poly.entity_id
_entity_poly.type
_entity_poly.pdbx_seq_one_letter_code
_entity_poly.pdbx_strand_id
1 'polypeptide(L)'
;MAQPRIERVKLLQTLIDAQKPKKEYVAAGRAAAQAIFLSLQKREKLSVAEVRFAGSIEKGTSRNTSDFDLVVFLNNEKPPSLLPLLPKSKRPSSKPGYPVG
;
A
#
# COMPACT_ATOMS: atom_id res chain seq x y z
N MET A 1 37.44 11.40 13.90
CA MET A 1 36.29 12.33 14.02
C MET A 1 35.17 11.87 13.09
N ALA A 2 34.12 11.24 13.64
CA ALA A 2 32.97 10.69 12.89
C ALA A 2 31.61 11.20 13.43
N GLN A 3 31.62 12.12 14.39
CA GLN A 3 30.43 12.62 15.09
C GLN A 3 29.32 13.22 14.19
N PRO A 4 29.61 14.02 13.14
CA PRO A 4 28.56 14.71 12.39
C PRO A 4 27.61 13.75 11.65
N ARG A 5 28.12 12.60 11.20
CA ARG A 5 27.32 11.61 10.46
C ARG A 5 26.38 10.85 11.40
N ILE A 6 26.86 10.51 12.60
CA ILE A 6 26.07 9.76 13.59
C ILE A 6 24.91 10.64 14.11
N GLU A 7 25.19 11.91 14.39
CA GLU A 7 24.16 12.89 14.82
C GLU A 7 23.11 13.11 13.73
N ARG A 8 23.53 13.23 12.47
CA ARG A 8 22.59 13.36 11.33
C ARG A 8 21.70 12.14 11.18
N VAL A 9 22.23 10.92 11.33
CA VAL A 9 21.42 9.70 11.26
C VAL A 9 20.40 9.65 12.40
N LYS A 10 20.79 10.00 13.63
CA LYS A 10 19.87 10.06 14.77
C LYS A 10 18.75 11.08 14.57
N LEU A 11 19.09 12.27 14.03
CA LEU A 11 18.10 13.29 13.71
C LEU A 11 17.10 12.80 12.67
N LEU A 12 17.58 12.20 11.57
CA LEU A 12 16.71 11.65 10.53
C LEU A 12 15.79 10.55 11.06
N GLN A 13 16.32 9.66 11.91
CA GLN A 13 15.52 8.61 12.53
C GLN A 13 14.39 9.20 13.39
N THR A 14 14.71 10.22 14.20
CA THR A 14 13.73 10.93 15.03
C THR A 14 12.64 11.58 14.20
N LEU A 15 13.01 12.23 13.09
CA LEU A 15 12.05 12.84 12.16
C LEU A 15 11.16 11.78 11.50
N ILE A 16 11.70 10.63 11.11
CA ILE A 16 10.92 9.52 10.55
C ILE A 16 9.94 8.98 11.60
N ASP A 17 10.41 8.75 12.83
CA ASP A 17 9.57 8.21 13.90
C ASP A 17 8.44 9.17 14.29
N ALA A 18 8.69 10.48 14.25
CA ALA A 18 7.66 11.51 14.47
C ALA A 18 6.56 11.53 13.39
N GLN A 19 6.84 11.00 12.20
CA GLN A 19 5.88 10.95 11.08
C GLN A 19 5.06 9.66 11.06
N LYS A 20 5.45 8.65 11.85
CA LYS A 20 4.71 7.39 11.93
C LYS A 20 3.27 7.64 12.43
N PRO A 21 2.29 6.90 11.91
CA PRO A 21 0.92 7.06 12.35
C PRO A 21 0.80 6.60 13.80
N LYS A 22 0.02 7.34 14.58
CA LYS A 22 -0.34 6.98 15.94
C LYS A 22 -1.15 5.69 15.94
N LYS A 23 -1.02 4.89 17.00
CA LYS A 23 -1.72 3.60 17.11
C LYS A 23 -3.24 3.80 17.08
N GLU A 24 -3.72 4.88 17.69
CA GLU A 24 -5.12 5.26 17.75
C GLU A 24 -5.67 5.58 16.36
N TYR A 25 -4.87 6.25 15.51
CA TYR A 25 -5.23 6.54 14.12
C TYR A 25 -5.43 5.25 13.31
N VAL A 26 -4.48 4.33 13.41
CA VAL A 26 -4.55 3.04 12.71
C VAL A 26 -5.72 2.20 13.24
N ALA A 27 -5.96 2.19 14.55
CA ALA A 27 -7.09 1.49 15.16
C ALA A 27 -8.44 2.04 14.67
N ALA A 28 -8.59 3.37 14.59
CA ALA A 28 -9.79 4.00 14.09
C ALA A 28 -10.06 3.64 12.61
N GLY A 29 -9.03 3.66 11.76
CA GLY A 29 -9.16 3.23 10.36
C GLY A 29 -9.53 1.75 10.20
N ARG A 30 -8.99 0.88 11.07
CA ARG A 30 -9.38 -0.55 11.14
C ARG A 30 -10.84 -0.73 11.53
N ALA A 31 -11.32 0.01 12.52
CA ALA A 31 -12.73 -0.01 12.92
C ALA A 31 -13.65 0.48 11.79
N ALA A 32 -13.27 1.56 11.09
CA ALA A 32 -14.02 2.08 9.95
C ALA A 32 -14.11 1.07 8.80
N ALA A 33 -13.00 0.41 8.44
CA ALA A 33 -12.98 -0.62 7.42
C ALA A 33 -13.87 -1.83 7.78
N GLN A 34 -13.88 -2.23 9.04
CA GLN A 34 -14.76 -3.29 9.53
C GLN A 34 -16.24 -2.88 9.43
N ALA A 35 -16.57 -1.65 9.79
CA ALA A 35 -17.93 -1.13 9.65
C ALA A 35 -18.38 -1.09 8.17
N ILE A 36 -17.49 -0.69 7.26
CA ILE A 36 -17.74 -0.72 5.81
C ILE A 36 -18.00 -2.16 5.35
N PHE A 37 -17.14 -3.12 5.73
CA PHE A 37 -17.31 -4.53 5.38
C PHE A 37 -18.68 -5.07 5.83
N LEU A 38 -19.04 -4.88 7.10
CA LEU A 38 -20.33 -5.32 7.64
C LEU A 38 -21.50 -4.63 6.94
N SER A 39 -21.36 -3.34 6.59
CA SER A 39 -22.39 -2.62 5.84
C SER A 39 -22.55 -3.16 4.42
N LEU A 40 -21.46 -3.56 3.76
CA LEU A 40 -21.51 -4.12 2.41
C LEU A 40 -22.13 -5.52 2.42
N GLN A 41 -21.84 -6.34 3.43
CA GLN A 41 -22.45 -7.68 3.58
C GLN A 41 -23.97 -7.64 3.75
N LYS A 42 -24.52 -6.57 4.33
CA LYS A 42 -25.98 -6.40 4.48
C LYS A 42 -26.69 -6.07 3.16
N ARG A 43 -25.97 -5.76 2.08
CA ARG A 43 -26.58 -5.40 0.80
C ARG A 43 -26.84 -6.65 -0.04
N GLU A 44 -28.11 -6.99 -0.23
CA GLU A 44 -28.53 -8.17 -1.01
C GLU A 44 -27.99 -8.22 -2.45
N LYS A 45 -27.68 -7.05 -3.04
CA LYS A 45 -27.17 -6.93 -4.41
C LYS A 45 -25.66 -7.18 -4.54
N LEU A 46 -24.91 -7.20 -3.44
CA LEU A 46 -23.44 -7.33 -3.46
C LEU A 46 -23.01 -8.50 -2.58
N SER A 47 -22.52 -9.57 -3.20
CA SER A 47 -21.89 -10.66 -2.45
C SER A 47 -20.41 -10.34 -2.25
N VAL A 48 -20.06 -9.84 -1.06
CA VAL A 48 -18.67 -9.51 -0.68
C VAL A 48 -17.99 -10.73 -0.07
N ALA A 49 -16.83 -11.10 -0.61
CA ALA A 49 -15.99 -12.19 -0.13
C ALA A 49 -15.09 -11.72 1.03
N GLU A 50 -14.34 -10.65 0.79
CA GLU A 50 -13.38 -10.10 1.75
C GLU A 50 -13.09 -8.63 1.47
N VAL A 51 -12.57 -7.92 2.48
CA VAL A 51 -12.05 -6.55 2.37
C VAL A 51 -10.65 -6.54 2.94
N ARG A 52 -9.70 -6.00 2.17
CA ARG A 52 -8.29 -5.92 2.55
C ARG A 52 -7.81 -4.47 2.58
N PHE A 53 -6.90 -4.18 3.48
CA PHE A 53 -6.14 -2.94 3.43
C PHE A 53 -5.16 -2.96 2.26
N ALA A 54 -4.99 -1.80 1.65
CA ALA A 54 -4.02 -1.57 0.59
C ALA A 54 -3.25 -0.28 0.87
N GLY A 55 -2.48 0.15 -0.13
CA GLY A 55 -1.84 1.45 -0.09
C GLY A 55 -0.80 1.61 1.00
N SER A 56 -0.70 2.83 1.52
CA SER A 56 0.37 3.24 2.45
C SER A 56 0.28 2.55 3.81
N ILE A 57 -0.93 2.21 4.26
CA ILE A 57 -1.18 1.50 5.52
C ILE A 57 -0.62 0.09 5.45
N GLU A 58 -0.94 -0.65 4.39
CA GLU A 58 -0.45 -2.03 4.19
C GLU A 58 1.07 -2.07 3.97
N LYS A 59 1.62 -1.07 3.28
CA LYS A 59 3.06 -0.96 3.01
C LYS A 59 3.88 -0.45 4.21
N GLY A 60 3.24 -0.03 5.30
CA GLY A 60 3.92 0.55 6.46
C GLY A 60 4.58 1.91 6.20
N THR A 61 4.13 2.63 5.16
CA THR A 61 4.66 3.96 4.76
C THR A 61 3.68 5.10 5.03
N SER A 62 2.59 4.80 5.74
CA SER A 62 1.52 5.74 6.08
C SER A 62 1.98 6.83 7.07
N ARG A 63 1.22 7.92 7.14
CA ARG A 63 1.35 9.02 8.10
C ARG A 63 -0.02 9.30 8.75
N ASN A 64 -0.06 10.11 9.80
CA ASN A 64 -1.32 10.49 10.49
C ASN A 64 -2.36 11.22 9.62
N THR A 65 -2.00 11.60 8.39
CA THR A 65 -2.86 12.30 7.44
C THR A 65 -3.13 11.46 6.19
N SER A 66 -2.67 10.20 6.16
CA SER A 66 -2.81 9.33 4.99
C SER A 66 -4.18 8.68 4.94
N ASP A 67 -4.75 8.59 3.75
CA ASP A 67 -6.00 7.87 3.53
C ASP A 67 -5.85 6.36 3.78
N PHE A 68 -6.99 5.70 4.03
CA PHE A 68 -7.10 4.25 4.16
C PHE A 68 -7.64 3.65 2.86
N ASP A 69 -6.74 3.07 2.07
CA ASP A 69 -7.11 2.36 0.85
C ASP A 69 -7.66 0.97 1.20
N LEU A 70 -8.83 0.64 0.66
CA LEU A 70 -9.47 -0.67 0.83
C LEU A 70 -9.72 -1.32 -0.53
N VAL A 71 -9.39 -2.60 -0.64
CA VAL A 71 -9.74 -3.45 -1.79
C VAL A 71 -10.87 -4.37 -1.35
N VAL A 72 -11.98 -4.32 -2.08
CA VAL A 72 -13.17 -5.14 -1.85
C VAL A 72 -13.23 -6.25 -2.89
N PHE A 73 -13.28 -7.49 -2.44
CA PHE A 73 -13.41 -8.66 -3.31
C PHE A 73 -14.86 -9.11 -3.34
N LEU A 74 -15.41 -9.28 -4.54
CA LEU A 74 -16.81 -9.68 -4.76
C LEU A 74 -16.85 -11.13 -5.25
N ASN A 75 -17.75 -11.96 -4.70
CA ASN A 75 -17.85 -13.38 -5.04
C ASN A 75 -18.32 -13.63 -6.48
N ASN A 76 -19.13 -12.70 -7.03
CA ASN A 76 -19.90 -12.94 -8.25
C ASN A 76 -19.47 -12.05 -9.44
N GLU A 77 -18.39 -11.29 -9.29
CA GLU A 77 -17.86 -10.45 -10.37
C GLU A 77 -16.82 -11.27 -11.15
N LYS A 78 -17.11 -11.56 -12.42
CA LYS A 78 -16.07 -12.01 -13.35
C LYS A 78 -15.16 -10.82 -13.63
N PRO A 79 -13.83 -10.99 -13.67
CA PRO A 79 -12.95 -9.90 -14.08
C PRO A 79 -13.40 -9.39 -15.46
N PRO A 80 -13.39 -8.06 -15.68
CA PRO A 80 -13.68 -7.50 -16.99
C PRO A 80 -12.78 -8.22 -17.99
N SER A 81 -13.41 -8.75 -19.05
CA SER A 81 -12.87 -9.72 -19.99
C SER A 81 -11.35 -9.80 -20.02
N LEU A 82 -10.81 -11.00 -19.78
CA LEU A 82 -9.42 -11.34 -20.06
C LEU A 82 -9.20 -11.14 -21.57
N LEU A 83 -8.98 -9.90 -22.00
CA LEU A 83 -8.30 -9.63 -23.25
C LEU A 83 -7.02 -10.47 -23.20
N PRO A 84 -6.74 -11.29 -24.22
CA PRO A 84 -5.56 -12.13 -24.21
C PRO A 84 -4.37 -11.23 -23.91
N LEU A 85 -3.71 -11.50 -22.77
CA LEU A 85 -2.51 -10.78 -22.37
C LEU A 85 -1.59 -10.76 -23.59
N LEU A 86 -1.43 -9.57 -24.19
CA LEU A 86 -0.51 -9.40 -25.31
C LEU A 86 0.81 -10.05 -24.89
N PRO A 87 1.36 -10.98 -25.70
CA PRO A 87 2.59 -11.67 -25.34
C PRO A 87 3.61 -10.60 -24.97
N LYS A 88 4.15 -10.70 -23.76
CA LYS A 88 5.14 -9.77 -23.21
C LYS A 88 6.16 -9.51 -24.31
N SER A 89 6.16 -8.29 -24.88
CA SER A 89 7.19 -7.94 -25.85
C SER A 89 8.51 -8.14 -25.12
N LYS A 90 9.40 -8.95 -25.72
CA LYS A 90 10.77 -9.11 -25.23
C LYS A 90 11.34 -7.71 -25.13
N ARG A 91 11.50 -7.18 -23.92
CA ARG A 91 12.23 -5.93 -23.72
C ARG A 91 13.62 -6.17 -24.32
N PRO A 92 14.09 -5.36 -25.27
CA PRO A 92 15.49 -5.43 -25.66
C PRO A 92 16.32 -5.17 -24.40
N SER A 93 17.23 -6.10 -24.10
CA SER A 93 18.19 -5.97 -23.01
C SER A 93 19.16 -4.83 -23.35
N SER A 94 18.84 -3.60 -22.96
CA SER A 94 19.80 -2.51 -22.99
C SER A 94 20.79 -2.69 -21.84
N LYS A 95 21.91 -3.35 -22.11
CA LYS A 95 23.15 -3.09 -21.37
C LYS A 95 23.85 -1.91 -22.07
N PRO A 96 23.92 -0.70 -21.49
CA PRO A 96 24.98 0.20 -21.85
C PRO A 96 26.24 -0.26 -21.11
N GLY A 97 27.14 -0.91 -21.84
CA GLY A 97 28.51 -1.11 -21.36
C GLY A 97 29.20 0.25 -21.35
N TYR A 98 29.67 0.69 -20.19
CA TYR A 98 30.62 1.80 -20.11
C TYR A 98 32.02 1.24 -20.38
N PRO A 99 32.81 1.84 -21.29
CA PRO A 99 34.23 1.53 -21.36
C PRO A 99 34.90 2.13 -20.11
N VAL A 100 35.52 1.27 -19.31
CA VAL A 100 36.48 1.72 -18.31
C VAL A 100 37.80 1.84 -19.06
N GLY A 101 38.38 3.05 -19.04
CA GLY A 101 39.70 3.32 -19.59
C GLY A 101 40.83 2.69 -18.78
#